data_AF-A0A9E2K3Y3-F1
#
_entry.id   AF-A0A9E2K3Y3-F1
#
_cell.length_a   1.000
_cell.length_b   1.000
_cell.length_c   1.000
_cell.angle_alpha   90.00
_cell.angle_beta   90.00
_cell.angle_gamma   90.00
#
_symmetry.space_group_name_H-M   'P 1'
#
loop_
_entity.id
_entity.type
_entity.pdbx_description
1 polymer ?
#
loop_
_entity_poly.entity_id
_entity_poly.type
_entity_poly.pdbx_seq_one_letter_code
_entity_poly.pdbx_strand_id
1 'polypeptide(L)'
;MPRSARRRRVRPYAWLGTGVVTLGLGAAVIAGTAVAAADTAADGRADAGPSAGDTAATSTSASADPSSTATPAAQTPPQQVAPEAAAGDESAAARKAAATRGSRGSAPAANVEKTRENLPVSRVRVTAPAAAASQPAQAAVPPVSSAAADPVASPAAAAPLPAAAPPPPGPDPSYNMNSYLPVTPIVPGARVQLALQQITDAQNELSQEVMNSGNVIAALVAIGPQLLLAQSAWTLNAWQDSMPTATQWVADSANIPIVHQVSQLNLLATMTLPTLSDAGLVGAALLLPLVNLLGVATSATQSLVGQARSNGQVYAWLPVQMKATTQPTISIAVNGGSRVPVLVDTGASGLIVTPDVLGPGSLGSPIGSGNSCFSGGLCYHYETYNAVVDFGGAAVTSPTPVNVVTNNAAYPNSVADFKEFLSWGADGVLGTGANAAGPGPVGLPTTALPGELNNGFLLYQGAFLGLFGVMVLGPNPLPVRVSVPGTPDSYVRVSVNDSPQQYAYAIIDSGGVYGTIPAYLVGGQSSGLVPSGTKISVYTSDGQTLLWSWTTSGQKSPTAVPDGELFNTSVTPFQQGPIYLNYAAPDRIGSTDFAIW
;
A
#
# COMPACT_ATOMS: atom_id res chain seq x y z
N MET A 1 50.58 -47.93 15.93
CA MET A 1 50.87 -46.67 16.65
C MET A 1 52.00 -45.94 15.94
N PRO A 2 52.21 -44.63 16.10
CA PRO A 2 51.32 -43.60 16.65
C PRO A 2 50.61 -42.79 15.54
N ARG A 3 49.64 -41.93 15.89
CA ARG A 3 48.99 -40.97 14.97
C ARG A 3 49.53 -39.56 15.24
N SER A 4 49.88 -38.81 14.18
CA SER A 4 50.19 -37.37 14.29
C SER A 4 48.95 -36.54 13.96
N ALA A 5 48.52 -35.66 14.87
CA ALA A 5 47.29 -34.90 14.75
C ALA A 5 47.53 -33.47 14.24
N ARG A 6 46.99 -33.13 13.06
CA ARG A 6 46.96 -31.75 12.55
C ARG A 6 46.01 -30.89 13.39
N ARG A 7 46.55 -30.17 14.39
CA ARG A 7 45.81 -29.10 15.11
C ARG A 7 45.44 -27.97 14.12
N ARG A 8 44.16 -27.84 13.77
CA ARG A 8 43.63 -26.61 13.16
C ARG A 8 43.67 -25.50 14.22
N ARG A 9 44.29 -24.35 13.93
CA ARG A 9 44.18 -23.16 14.78
C ARG A 9 42.86 -22.47 14.48
N VAL A 10 41.95 -22.46 15.45
CA VAL A 10 40.78 -21.56 15.43
C VAL A 10 41.27 -20.16 15.77
N ARG A 11 40.90 -19.15 14.97
CA ARG A 11 41.04 -17.73 15.33
C ARG A 11 39.74 -17.32 16.04
N PRO A 12 39.77 -16.74 17.26
CA PRO A 12 38.59 -16.11 17.83
C PRO A 12 38.30 -14.81 17.07
N TYR A 13 37.06 -14.64 16.60
CA TYR A 13 36.57 -13.35 16.14
C TYR A 13 36.06 -12.56 17.34
N ALA A 14 36.78 -11.50 17.71
CA ALA A 14 36.39 -10.61 18.79
C ALA A 14 35.56 -9.44 18.23
N TRP A 15 34.25 -9.66 18.07
CA TRP A 15 33.25 -8.61 17.78
C TRP A 15 32.00 -8.86 18.64
N LEU A 16 32.06 -8.40 19.89
CA LEU A 16 30.98 -8.30 20.86
C LEU A 16 31.35 -7.15 21.79
N GLY A 17 30.79 -5.95 21.60
CA GLY A 17 31.36 -4.76 22.27
C GLY A 17 30.64 -3.42 22.16
N THR A 18 29.49 -3.30 21.48
CA THR A 18 28.62 -2.09 21.51
C THR A 18 27.24 -2.46 20.97
N GLY A 19 26.15 -2.14 21.68
CA GLY A 19 24.79 -2.38 21.15
C GLY A 19 23.64 -2.72 22.10
N VAL A 20 23.76 -2.57 23.43
CA VAL A 20 22.65 -2.91 24.37
C VAL A 20 22.44 -1.89 25.51
N VAL A 21 22.93 -0.65 25.39
CA VAL A 21 22.87 0.35 26.50
C VAL A 21 22.39 1.73 26.02
N THR A 22 21.21 1.79 25.38
CA THR A 22 20.48 3.06 25.16
C THR A 22 18.97 2.92 24.96
N LEU A 23 18.37 1.75 25.23
CA LEU A 23 16.93 1.48 25.10
C LEU A 23 16.15 1.61 26.43
N GLY A 24 16.61 2.49 27.34
CA GLY A 24 16.13 2.55 28.73
C GLY A 24 15.16 3.69 29.09
N LEU A 25 14.91 4.66 28.20
CA LEU A 25 14.22 5.92 28.57
C LEU A 25 13.15 6.43 27.58
N GLY A 26 12.92 5.73 26.45
CA GLY A 26 11.94 6.17 25.43
C GLY A 26 10.54 5.56 25.52
N ALA A 27 10.37 4.42 26.20
CA ALA A 27 9.19 3.57 26.06
C ALA A 27 7.94 4.00 26.88
N ALA A 28 8.04 5.05 27.71
CA ALA A 28 7.02 5.39 28.72
C ALA A 28 5.99 6.46 28.29
N VAL A 29 6.13 7.05 27.09
CA VAL A 29 5.29 8.20 26.65
C VAL A 29 4.23 7.79 25.61
N ILE A 30 4.31 6.59 25.02
CA ILE A 30 3.31 6.08 24.07
C ILE A 30 2.15 5.41 24.82
N ALA A 31 1.50 6.18 25.70
CA ALA A 31 0.22 5.88 26.33
C ALA A 31 -0.63 7.15 26.30
N GLY A 32 -1.75 7.10 25.58
CA GLY A 32 -2.38 8.32 25.05
C GLY A 32 -3.00 9.25 26.07
N THR A 33 -2.70 10.56 25.95
CA THR A 33 -3.48 11.65 26.55
C THR A 33 -4.53 12.14 25.56
N ALA A 34 -5.76 11.65 25.71
CA ALA A 34 -6.91 12.26 25.05
C ALA A 34 -7.18 13.64 25.71
N VAL A 35 -6.91 14.73 24.98
CA VAL A 35 -7.23 16.08 25.45
C VAL A 35 -8.74 16.28 25.33
N ALA A 36 -9.45 16.14 26.45
CA ALA A 36 -10.84 16.54 26.54
C ALA A 36 -10.93 18.07 26.44
N ALA A 37 -11.66 18.58 25.44
CA ALA A 37 -11.95 20.00 25.34
C ALA A 37 -12.93 20.40 26.45
N ALA A 38 -12.46 21.20 27.40
CA ALA A 38 -13.30 21.84 28.40
C ALA A 38 -13.77 23.20 27.89
N ASP A 39 -15.08 23.34 27.70
CA ASP A 39 -15.72 24.59 27.30
C ASP A 39 -15.59 25.64 28.42
N THR A 40 -15.30 26.89 28.05
CA THR A 40 -15.12 28.02 29.00
C THR A 40 -15.87 29.26 28.53
N ALA A 41 -17.19 29.22 28.69
CA ALA A 41 -18.00 30.43 28.74
C ALA A 41 -17.51 31.35 29.88
N ALA A 42 -17.36 32.64 29.59
CA ALA A 42 -16.87 33.63 30.55
C ALA A 42 -18.02 34.26 31.36
N ASP A 43 -17.80 34.54 32.65
CA ASP A 43 -18.24 35.82 33.25
C ASP A 43 -17.64 36.10 34.64
N GLY A 44 -17.56 37.40 35.00
CA GLY A 44 -17.85 37.86 36.37
C GLY A 44 -16.77 37.94 37.48
N ARG A 45 -16.08 39.10 37.54
CA ARG A 45 -15.62 39.85 38.76
C ARG A 45 -14.57 39.28 39.77
N ALA A 46 -13.61 40.17 40.08
CA ALA A 46 -13.00 40.57 41.36
C ALA A 46 -13.33 39.79 42.68
N ASP A 47 -12.42 39.64 43.65
CA ASP A 47 -11.62 40.75 44.23
C ASP A 47 -10.30 40.35 44.98
N ALA A 48 -9.58 41.39 45.42
CA ALA A 48 -8.33 41.51 46.21
C ALA A 48 -7.71 40.36 47.08
N GLY A 49 -6.37 40.36 47.18
CA GLY A 49 -5.63 40.07 48.44
C GLY A 49 -4.45 39.08 48.39
N PRO A 50 -3.23 39.39 48.93
CA PRO A 50 -2.05 38.49 48.84
C PRO A 50 -1.46 37.97 50.16
N SER A 51 -0.85 36.77 50.11
CA SER A 51 0.15 36.20 51.05
C SER A 51 0.79 34.98 50.33
N ALA A 52 2.11 34.70 50.24
CA ALA A 52 3.37 35.06 50.92
C ALA A 52 3.95 33.91 51.81
N GLY A 53 4.95 33.19 51.27
CA GLY A 53 5.82 32.22 51.97
C GLY A 53 5.34 30.75 52.03
N ASP A 54 6.19 29.73 52.25
CA ASP A 54 7.66 29.67 52.03
C ASP A 54 8.23 28.22 52.04
N THR A 55 9.44 28.02 51.49
CA THR A 55 10.46 26.93 51.65
C THR A 55 10.15 25.42 51.87
N ALA A 56 11.02 24.58 51.25
CA ALA A 56 11.53 23.25 51.69
C ALA A 56 10.58 22.01 51.69
N ALA A 57 10.90 20.86 51.06
CA ALA A 57 11.94 19.83 51.33
C ALA A 57 11.69 19.02 52.65
N THR A 58 11.88 17.70 52.75
CA THR A 58 12.83 16.79 52.05
C THR A 58 12.30 15.32 52.00
N SER A 59 13.16 14.37 51.59
CA SER A 59 13.07 12.88 51.50
C SER A 59 12.40 12.11 52.68
N THR A 60 12.11 10.78 52.65
CA THR A 60 12.95 9.63 52.21
C THR A 60 12.17 8.28 52.16
N SER A 61 12.79 7.25 51.54
CA SER A 61 12.71 5.76 51.73
C SER A 61 11.86 5.12 52.86
N ALA A 62 11.43 3.84 52.82
CA ALA A 62 11.31 2.78 51.78
C ALA A 62 10.69 1.46 52.35
N SER A 63 10.44 0.47 51.46
CA SER A 63 10.50 -1.00 51.69
C SER A 63 9.39 -1.81 52.41
N ALA A 64 8.93 -2.85 51.69
CA ALA A 64 8.80 -4.28 52.08
C ALA A 64 7.52 -4.91 52.71
N ASP A 65 6.72 -5.55 51.84
CA ASP A 65 6.50 -7.03 51.77
C ASP A 65 5.61 -7.80 52.82
N PRO A 66 5.19 -9.09 52.57
CA PRO A 66 3.73 -9.38 52.56
C PRO A 66 3.24 -10.70 53.22
N SER A 67 1.93 -10.93 53.20
CA SER A 67 1.21 -12.22 53.38
C SER A 67 -0.19 -12.09 52.71
N SER A 68 -0.79 -13.05 51.99
CA SER A 68 -1.10 -14.49 52.22
C SER A 68 -2.17 -14.69 53.34
N THR A 69 -3.24 -15.51 53.20
CA THR A 69 -3.64 -16.47 52.14
C THR A 69 -5.15 -16.84 52.21
N ALA A 70 -5.66 -17.55 51.19
CA ALA A 70 -6.76 -18.56 51.22
C ALA A 70 -8.27 -18.15 51.23
N THR A 71 -8.97 -18.57 50.17
CA THR A 71 -10.41 -18.93 50.10
C THR A 71 -10.61 -20.43 50.48
N PRO A 72 -11.82 -20.96 50.81
CA PRO A 72 -12.86 -21.26 49.79
C PRO A 72 -14.35 -21.38 50.21
N ALA A 73 -15.23 -21.61 49.22
CA ALA A 73 -16.48 -22.41 49.24
C ALA A 73 -17.83 -21.89 49.85
N ALA A 74 -18.64 -21.26 48.98
CA ALA A 74 -19.96 -21.71 48.46
C ALA A 74 -21.25 -21.93 49.33
N GLN A 75 -22.39 -21.77 48.62
CA GLN A 75 -23.80 -22.20 48.87
C GLN A 75 -24.84 -21.15 49.35
N THR A 76 -26.12 -21.43 49.06
CA THR A 76 -27.35 -20.57 49.03
C THR A 76 -28.59 -21.45 49.36
N PRO A 77 -29.86 -20.99 49.42
CA PRO A 77 -30.46 -19.62 49.45
C PRO A 77 -31.13 -19.41 50.86
N PRO A 78 -32.45 -19.17 51.13
CA PRO A 78 -33.59 -18.56 50.42
C PRO A 78 -34.47 -17.55 51.24
N GLN A 79 -35.58 -17.09 50.63
CA GLN A 79 -36.78 -16.43 51.23
C GLN A 79 -36.60 -15.01 51.87
N GLN A 80 -37.63 -14.15 52.00
CA GLN A 80 -38.84 -13.78 51.22
C GLN A 80 -39.69 -12.83 52.10
N VAL A 81 -40.07 -11.62 51.66
CA VAL A 81 -41.37 -10.94 51.97
C VAL A 81 -41.66 -9.85 50.92
N ALA A 82 -42.92 -9.77 50.47
CA ALA A 82 -43.58 -8.58 49.88
C ALA A 82 -45.07 -8.61 50.31
N PRO A 83 -45.79 -7.48 50.33
CA PRO A 83 -46.77 -7.14 49.27
C PRO A 83 -46.72 -5.63 48.93
N GLU A 84 -47.62 -4.94 48.22
CA GLU A 84 -49.09 -5.03 47.99
C GLU A 84 -49.44 -4.21 46.71
N ALA A 85 -50.05 -4.76 45.65
CA ALA A 85 -51.48 -5.06 45.36
C ALA A 85 -52.36 -3.80 45.11
N ALA A 86 -53.38 -3.78 44.23
CA ALA A 86 -53.95 -4.74 43.25
C ALA A 86 -54.43 -3.94 41.99
N ALA A 87 -54.98 -4.46 40.89
CA ALA A 87 -55.46 -5.80 40.47
C ALA A 87 -54.96 -6.06 39.00
N GLY A 88 -55.51 -6.90 38.08
CA GLY A 88 -56.76 -7.68 37.96
C GLY A 88 -57.90 -6.89 37.29
N ASP A 89 -58.74 -7.41 36.38
CA ASP A 89 -58.82 -8.70 35.66
C ASP A 89 -59.65 -8.46 34.34
N GLU A 90 -59.77 -9.33 33.33
CA GLU A 90 -59.39 -10.74 33.14
C GLU A 90 -58.46 -10.85 31.86
N SER A 91 -58.48 -11.76 30.87
CA SER A 91 -59.38 -12.89 30.55
C SER A 91 -58.74 -14.16 29.95
N ALA A 92 -59.49 -15.25 30.06
CA ALA A 92 -59.36 -16.53 29.35
C ALA A 92 -59.15 -16.42 27.81
N ALA A 93 -58.54 -17.39 27.09
CA ALA A 93 -57.77 -18.58 27.52
C ALA A 93 -56.90 -19.20 26.39
N ALA A 94 -55.98 -20.10 26.79
CA ALA A 94 -55.05 -20.91 25.96
C ALA A 94 -55.73 -22.03 25.12
N ARG A 95 -55.08 -22.80 24.22
CA ARG A 95 -53.92 -23.75 24.36
C ARG A 95 -53.29 -24.06 22.96
N LYS A 96 -51.97 -24.28 22.78
CA LYS A 96 -51.16 -25.54 22.92
C LYS A 96 -51.73 -26.77 22.14
N ALA A 97 -50.96 -27.65 21.45
CA ALA A 97 -49.51 -27.74 21.19
C ALA A 97 -49.09 -28.81 20.11
N ALA A 98 -47.86 -28.67 19.58
CA ALA A 98 -46.82 -29.69 19.27
C ALA A 98 -47.03 -30.93 18.35
N ALA A 99 -46.30 -30.89 17.21
CA ALA A 99 -45.48 -31.90 16.48
C ALA A 99 -45.49 -33.43 16.79
N THR A 100 -45.32 -34.25 15.73
CA THR A 100 -44.45 -35.48 15.74
C THR A 100 -43.97 -35.91 14.31
N ARG A 101 -43.23 -37.03 14.18
CA ARG A 101 -42.40 -37.44 13.01
C ARG A 101 -43.03 -38.51 12.09
N GLY A 102 -42.65 -38.53 10.80
CA GLY A 102 -41.87 -39.66 10.25
C GLY A 102 -42.33 -40.43 8.98
N SER A 103 -41.32 -41.02 8.30
CA SER A 103 -41.34 -42.18 7.35
C SER A 103 -41.46 -41.99 5.82
N ARG A 104 -40.33 -42.31 5.15
CA ARG A 104 -40.06 -42.88 3.80
C ARG A 104 -41.21 -43.22 2.83
N GLY A 105 -40.99 -42.96 1.52
CA GLY A 105 -41.58 -43.76 0.43
C GLY A 105 -41.47 -43.21 -1.01
N SER A 106 -40.49 -43.72 -1.80
CA SER A 106 -40.40 -43.87 -3.28
C SER A 106 -40.87 -42.79 -4.30
N ALA A 107 -40.17 -42.77 -5.45
CA ALA A 107 -40.46 -42.01 -6.68
C ALA A 107 -41.35 -42.85 -7.66
N PRO A 108 -41.77 -42.39 -8.89
CA PRO A 108 -41.30 -41.20 -9.63
C PRO A 108 -42.35 -40.38 -10.45
N ALA A 109 -41.85 -39.29 -11.06
CA ALA A 109 -42.24 -38.67 -12.33
C ALA A 109 -43.68 -38.14 -12.57
N ALA A 110 -43.78 -36.81 -12.73
CA ALA A 110 -44.69 -36.15 -13.67
C ALA A 110 -44.14 -34.77 -14.06
N ASN A 111 -44.19 -34.40 -15.35
CA ASN A 111 -43.86 -33.05 -15.82
C ASN A 111 -45.05 -32.11 -15.60
N VAL A 112 -44.81 -30.89 -15.11
CA VAL A 112 -45.62 -29.73 -15.48
C VAL A 112 -44.68 -28.58 -15.82
N GLU A 113 -44.67 -28.24 -17.10
CA GLU A 113 -43.94 -27.12 -17.68
C GLU A 113 -44.56 -25.79 -17.26
N LYS A 114 -43.73 -24.79 -16.93
CA LYS A 114 -44.17 -23.39 -16.87
C LYS A 114 -43.15 -22.48 -17.54
N THR A 115 -43.43 -22.21 -18.80
CA THR A 115 -42.74 -21.26 -19.68
C THR A 115 -42.63 -19.88 -19.02
N ARG A 116 -41.46 -19.25 -19.14
CA ARG A 116 -41.34 -17.79 -19.16
C ARG A 116 -40.62 -17.40 -20.44
N GLU A 117 -41.16 -16.39 -21.11
CA GLU A 117 -40.82 -16.07 -22.50
C GLU A 117 -39.57 -15.19 -22.61
N ASN A 118 -39.01 -15.14 -23.82
CA ASN A 118 -37.85 -14.33 -24.14
C ASN A 118 -38.18 -12.83 -24.05
N LEU A 119 -37.24 -12.04 -23.54
CA LEU A 119 -37.07 -10.64 -23.93
C LEU A 119 -35.62 -10.40 -24.39
N PRO A 120 -35.38 -9.46 -25.33
CA PRO A 120 -34.26 -9.60 -26.27
C PRO A 120 -32.94 -8.99 -25.80
N VAL A 121 -31.84 -9.64 -26.18
CA VAL A 121 -30.48 -9.08 -26.11
C VAL A 121 -30.33 -7.97 -27.16
N SER A 122 -30.57 -6.73 -26.74
CA SER A 122 -30.36 -5.54 -27.59
C SER A 122 -28.87 -5.28 -27.78
N ARG A 123 -28.33 -5.63 -28.95
CA ARG A 123 -26.95 -5.31 -29.33
C ARG A 123 -26.78 -3.80 -29.56
N VAL A 124 -26.32 -3.08 -28.55
CA VAL A 124 -25.84 -1.69 -28.73
C VAL A 124 -24.54 -1.73 -29.53
N ARG A 125 -24.61 -1.40 -30.81
CA ARG A 125 -23.43 -1.31 -31.70
C ARG A 125 -22.74 0.04 -31.49
N VAL A 126 -21.79 0.09 -30.55
CA VAL A 126 -20.98 1.31 -30.33
C VAL A 126 -20.12 1.58 -31.57
N THR A 127 -20.45 2.64 -32.30
CA THR A 127 -19.60 3.19 -33.36
C THR A 127 -18.64 4.21 -32.76
N ALA A 128 -17.34 3.94 -32.81
CA ALA A 128 -16.33 4.88 -32.34
C ALA A 128 -16.30 6.15 -33.23
N PRO A 129 -16.15 7.36 -32.66
CA PRO A 129 -15.91 8.57 -33.43
C PRO A 129 -14.49 8.56 -34.04
N ALA A 130 -14.36 9.03 -35.28
CA ALA A 130 -13.08 9.03 -35.98
C ALA A 130 -12.14 10.14 -35.50
N ALA A 131 -10.90 9.78 -35.17
CA ALA A 131 -9.82 10.75 -34.94
C ALA A 131 -9.31 11.30 -36.29
N ALA A 132 -9.38 12.63 -36.48
CA ALA A 132 -8.89 13.29 -37.68
C ALA A 132 -7.38 13.57 -37.56
N ALA A 133 -6.56 12.78 -38.27
CA ALA A 133 -5.12 12.99 -38.40
C ALA A 133 -4.77 13.44 -39.83
N SER A 134 -4.20 14.64 -39.97
CA SER A 134 -3.81 15.22 -41.26
C SER A 134 -2.36 14.87 -41.60
N GLN A 135 -2.11 14.23 -42.75
CA GLN A 135 -0.78 14.11 -43.35
C GLN A 135 -0.81 14.50 -44.84
N PRO A 136 0.17 15.27 -45.34
CA PRO A 136 0.23 15.65 -46.75
C PRO A 136 0.91 14.60 -47.64
N ALA A 137 0.44 14.56 -48.89
CA ALA A 137 0.79 13.69 -50.02
C ALA A 137 2.25 13.17 -50.14
N GLN A 138 2.35 11.90 -50.56
CA GLN A 138 3.52 11.38 -51.29
C GLN A 138 3.54 11.89 -52.74
N ALA A 139 4.74 11.90 -53.35
CA ALA A 139 4.92 11.97 -54.81
C ALA A 139 5.81 10.80 -55.25
N ALA A 140 5.53 10.20 -56.42
CA ALA A 140 6.13 8.94 -56.87
C ALA A 140 6.78 9.04 -58.26
N VAL A 141 7.89 8.32 -58.45
CA VAL A 141 8.53 8.03 -59.75
C VAL A 141 9.06 6.58 -59.71
N PRO A 142 8.94 5.75 -60.77
CA PRO A 142 9.19 4.30 -60.71
C PRO A 142 10.52 3.91 -61.44
N PRO A 143 10.75 2.69 -62.01
CA PRO A 143 11.96 1.93 -61.66
C PRO A 143 12.91 1.65 -62.84
N VAL A 144 14.08 1.04 -62.56
CA VAL A 144 15.00 0.48 -63.57
C VAL A 144 15.50 -0.89 -63.13
N SER A 145 15.62 -1.83 -64.08
CA SER A 145 16.03 -3.23 -63.85
C SER A 145 17.43 -3.55 -64.39
N SER A 146 18.10 -4.54 -63.80
CA SER A 146 19.11 -5.35 -64.49
C SER A 146 19.10 -6.79 -63.97
N ALA A 147 19.51 -7.76 -64.79
CA ALA A 147 19.48 -9.19 -64.48
C ALA A 147 20.70 -9.90 -65.08
N ALA A 148 21.27 -10.87 -64.35
CA ALA A 148 22.23 -11.91 -64.75
C ALA A 148 22.75 -12.62 -63.48
N ALA A 149 23.23 -13.88 -63.48
CA ALA A 149 22.97 -15.03 -64.35
C ALA A 149 23.54 -16.30 -63.66
N ASP A 150 22.90 -17.46 -63.82
CA ASP A 150 23.42 -18.75 -63.34
C ASP A 150 24.54 -19.30 -64.25
N PRO A 151 25.48 -20.09 -63.69
CA PRO A 151 25.91 -21.28 -64.42
C PRO A 151 26.20 -22.53 -63.56
N VAL A 152 25.52 -23.63 -63.92
CA VAL A 152 26.02 -25.02 -63.95
C VAL A 152 26.28 -25.75 -62.61
N ALA A 153 25.92 -27.04 -62.58
CA ALA A 153 25.99 -27.92 -61.40
C ALA A 153 26.95 -29.12 -61.56
N SER A 154 27.40 -29.67 -60.43
CA SER A 154 28.04 -30.99 -60.30
C SER A 154 27.91 -31.53 -58.86
N PRO A 155 28.10 -32.84 -58.61
CA PRO A 155 27.12 -33.57 -57.78
C PRO A 155 27.50 -33.87 -56.33
N ALA A 156 26.44 -34.02 -55.53
CA ALA A 156 26.29 -34.97 -54.42
C ALA A 156 27.36 -35.02 -53.32
N ALA A 157 27.18 -34.16 -52.32
CA ALA A 157 27.42 -34.52 -50.91
C ALA A 157 26.10 -34.41 -50.14
N ALA A 158 25.79 -35.38 -49.28
CA ALA A 158 24.57 -35.34 -48.47
C ALA A 158 24.71 -34.29 -47.36
N ALA A 159 24.05 -33.15 -47.52
CA ALA A 159 24.03 -32.11 -46.49
C ALA A 159 23.31 -32.64 -45.23
N PRO A 160 23.77 -32.28 -44.02
CA PRO A 160 22.96 -32.48 -42.81
C PRO A 160 21.64 -31.73 -42.95
N LEU A 161 20.58 -32.24 -42.32
CA LEU A 161 19.30 -31.53 -42.25
C LEU A 161 19.53 -30.09 -41.78
N PRO A 162 18.90 -29.08 -42.40
CA PRO A 162 19.05 -27.71 -41.94
C PRO A 162 18.60 -27.66 -40.48
N ALA A 163 19.47 -27.15 -39.61
CA ALA A 163 19.07 -26.83 -38.25
C ALA A 163 17.84 -25.92 -38.35
N ALA A 164 16.77 -26.28 -37.62
CA ALA A 164 15.53 -25.50 -37.64
C ALA A 164 15.90 -24.03 -37.42
N ALA A 165 15.46 -23.16 -38.33
CA ALA A 165 15.76 -21.74 -38.23
C ALA A 165 15.38 -21.28 -36.80
N PRO A 166 16.26 -20.53 -36.11
CA PRO A 166 15.90 -20.02 -34.80
C PRO A 166 14.55 -19.30 -34.93
N PRO A 167 13.62 -19.48 -33.98
CA PRO A 167 12.33 -18.82 -34.05
C PRO A 167 12.57 -17.32 -34.27
N PRO A 168 11.73 -16.65 -35.08
CA PRO A 168 11.90 -15.22 -35.31
C PRO A 168 12.00 -14.52 -33.95
N PRO A 169 12.86 -13.49 -33.80
CA PRO A 169 12.94 -12.74 -32.57
C PRO A 169 11.52 -12.34 -32.18
N GLY A 170 11.15 -12.61 -30.92
CA GLY A 170 9.83 -12.27 -30.42
C GLY A 170 9.53 -10.80 -30.66
N PRO A 171 8.25 -10.40 -30.79
CA PRO A 171 7.90 -9.00 -30.97
C PRO A 171 8.61 -8.17 -29.89
N ASP A 172 9.26 -7.09 -30.31
CA ASP A 172 10.04 -6.22 -29.43
C ASP A 172 9.17 -5.86 -28.22
N PRO A 173 9.52 -6.32 -27.00
CA PRO A 173 8.65 -6.26 -25.83
C PRO A 173 8.68 -4.84 -25.26
N SER A 174 8.28 -3.86 -26.06
CA SER A 174 7.92 -2.53 -25.63
C SER A 174 6.65 -2.63 -24.78
N TYR A 175 6.88 -2.71 -23.48
CA TYR A 175 5.89 -2.54 -22.41
C TYR A 175 5.08 -1.26 -22.66
N ASN A 176 3.95 -1.09 -21.96
CA ASN A 176 3.29 0.21 -21.95
C ASN A 176 4.26 1.27 -21.38
N MET A 177 4.82 2.09 -22.28
CA MET A 177 5.77 3.16 -21.93
C MET A 177 5.08 4.45 -21.48
N ASN A 178 3.73 4.49 -21.50
CA ASN A 178 2.99 5.60 -20.92
C ASN A 178 3.10 5.54 -19.40
N SER A 179 3.71 6.57 -18.81
CA SER A 179 3.94 6.66 -17.38
C SER A 179 3.09 7.75 -16.74
N TYR A 180 2.57 7.43 -15.54
CA TYR A 180 1.88 8.36 -14.64
C TYR A 180 2.80 8.82 -13.49
N LEU A 181 4.09 8.45 -13.53
CA LEU A 181 5.11 8.94 -12.59
C LEU A 181 5.51 10.39 -12.90
N PRO A 182 6.01 11.15 -11.90
CA PRO A 182 6.51 12.50 -12.13
C PRO A 182 7.62 12.58 -13.19
N VAL A 183 7.59 13.64 -14.01
CA VAL A 183 8.60 13.87 -15.07
C VAL A 183 10.02 14.00 -14.48
N THR A 184 10.12 14.63 -13.31
CA THR A 184 11.30 14.64 -12.43
C THR A 184 11.43 13.28 -11.76
N PRO A 185 12.53 12.52 -11.98
CA PRO A 185 12.71 11.21 -11.35
C PRO A 185 12.65 11.28 -9.83
N ILE A 186 12.08 10.24 -9.21
CA ILE A 186 12.13 10.04 -7.77
C ILE A 186 13.47 9.39 -7.42
N VAL A 187 14.22 9.99 -6.49
CA VAL A 187 15.61 9.62 -6.16
C VAL A 187 15.70 9.20 -4.69
N PRO A 188 15.80 7.89 -4.39
CA PRO A 188 15.78 7.39 -3.02
C PRO A 188 16.93 7.95 -2.16
N GLY A 189 16.59 8.37 -0.94
CA GLY A 189 17.50 8.96 0.05
C GLY A 189 17.73 10.47 -0.13
N ALA A 190 17.34 11.07 -1.26
CA ALA A 190 17.60 12.49 -1.53
C ALA A 190 16.76 13.44 -0.65
N ARG A 191 15.58 13.00 -0.18
CA ARG A 191 14.73 13.81 0.72
C ARG A 191 15.23 13.70 2.16
N VAL A 192 15.70 12.53 2.59
CA VAL A 192 16.38 12.40 3.89
C VAL A 192 17.68 13.21 3.94
N GLN A 193 18.46 13.25 2.86
CA GLN A 193 19.64 14.13 2.77
C GLN A 193 19.26 15.62 2.89
N LEU A 194 18.18 16.06 2.22
CA LEU A 194 17.65 17.42 2.34
C LEU A 194 17.14 17.72 3.76
N ALA A 195 16.50 16.76 4.42
CA ALA A 195 16.06 16.91 5.80
C ALA A 195 17.25 17.04 6.77
N LEU A 196 18.32 16.24 6.59
CA LEU A 196 19.55 16.34 7.38
C LEU A 196 20.24 17.71 7.22
N GLN A 197 20.25 18.26 6.00
CA GLN A 197 20.73 19.62 5.77
C GLN A 197 19.85 20.65 6.49
N GLN A 198 18.52 20.55 6.36
CA GLN A 198 17.58 21.48 7.01
C GLN A 198 17.63 21.42 8.54
N ILE A 199 17.92 20.26 9.13
CA ILE A 199 18.20 20.14 10.58
C ILE A 199 19.50 20.86 10.93
N THR A 200 20.57 20.65 10.17
CA THR A 200 21.87 21.30 10.38
C THR A 200 21.74 22.82 10.29
N ASP A 201 21.00 23.32 9.29
CA ASP A 201 20.72 24.74 9.11
C ASP A 201 19.87 25.30 10.25
N ALA A 202 18.86 24.56 10.75
CA ALA A 202 18.09 24.97 11.92
C ALA A 202 18.94 25.08 13.19
N GLN A 203 19.89 24.16 13.39
CA GLN A 203 20.84 24.21 14.51
C GLN A 203 21.79 25.42 14.41
N ASN A 204 22.27 25.72 13.20
CA ASN A 204 23.13 26.88 12.93
C ASN A 204 22.38 28.21 13.12
N GLU A 205 21.17 28.33 12.58
CA GLU A 205 20.30 29.50 12.69
C GLU A 205 19.98 29.81 14.15
N LEU A 206 19.49 28.81 14.89
CA LEU A 206 19.16 28.96 16.31
C LEU A 206 20.38 29.33 17.16
N SER A 207 21.56 28.79 16.83
CA SER A 207 22.81 29.16 17.53
C SER A 207 23.19 30.61 17.25
N GLN A 208 23.06 31.07 16.01
CA GLN A 208 23.37 32.45 15.62
C GLN A 208 22.42 33.43 16.30
N GLU A 209 21.10 33.21 16.25
CA GLU A 209 20.14 34.13 16.87
C GLU A 209 20.24 34.15 18.41
N VAL A 210 20.57 33.01 19.04
CA VAL A 210 20.93 32.97 20.46
C VAL A 210 22.15 33.84 20.76
N MET A 211 23.23 33.72 19.98
CA MET A 211 24.45 34.53 20.16
C MET A 211 24.19 36.01 19.90
N ASN A 212 23.43 36.35 18.84
CA ASN A 212 23.06 37.71 18.46
C ASN A 212 22.25 38.41 19.57
N SER A 213 21.37 37.68 20.28
CA SER A 213 20.57 38.24 21.38
C SER A 213 21.36 38.60 22.64
N GLY A 214 22.54 37.97 22.84
CA GLY A 214 23.28 38.03 24.10
C GLY A 214 22.55 37.45 25.34
N ASN A 215 21.34 36.89 25.19
CA ASN A 215 20.53 36.46 26.31
C ASN A 215 20.93 35.06 26.80
N VAL A 216 21.70 35.00 27.89
CA VAL A 216 22.16 33.76 28.53
C VAL A 216 20.99 32.84 28.96
N ILE A 217 19.83 33.39 29.34
CA ILE A 217 18.66 32.58 29.70
C ILE A 217 18.06 31.94 28.44
N ALA A 218 17.95 32.70 27.34
CA ALA A 218 17.51 32.15 26.05
C ALA A 218 18.48 31.07 25.53
N ALA A 219 19.79 31.26 25.72
CA ALA A 219 20.81 30.28 25.38
C ALA A 219 20.62 28.95 26.15
N LEU A 220 20.31 29.02 27.46
CA LEU A 220 20.03 27.84 28.27
C LEU A 220 18.74 27.11 27.83
N VAL A 221 17.68 27.85 27.48
CA VAL A 221 16.44 27.25 26.97
C VAL A 221 16.61 26.65 25.57
N ALA A 222 17.44 27.25 24.71
CA ALA A 222 17.74 26.76 23.37
C ALA A 222 18.47 25.41 23.34
N ILE A 223 19.10 24.98 24.46
CA ILE A 223 19.68 23.63 24.59
C ILE A 223 18.62 22.54 24.33
N GLY A 224 17.36 22.75 24.74
CA GLY A 224 16.26 21.82 24.52
C GLY A 224 16.03 21.51 23.02
N PRO A 225 15.66 22.50 22.20
CA PRO A 225 15.61 22.35 20.75
C PRO A 225 16.90 21.79 20.14
N GLN A 226 18.09 22.27 20.55
CA GLN A 226 19.36 21.84 19.96
C GLN A 226 19.64 20.34 20.15
N LEU A 227 19.37 19.79 21.34
CA LEU A 227 19.51 18.36 21.61
C LEU A 227 18.52 17.50 20.81
N LEU A 228 17.29 17.98 20.64
CA LEU A 228 16.25 17.28 19.88
C LEU A 228 16.52 17.31 18.37
N LEU A 229 17.06 18.42 17.84
CA LEU A 229 17.57 18.50 16.47
C LEU A 229 18.75 17.53 16.25
N ALA A 230 19.71 17.49 17.17
CA ALA A 230 20.82 16.53 17.11
C ALA A 230 20.35 15.07 17.15
N GLN A 231 19.35 14.75 17.98
CA GLN A 231 18.72 13.42 18.00
C GLN A 231 18.01 13.09 16.69
N SER A 232 17.35 14.07 16.08
CA SER A 232 16.65 13.92 14.79
C SER A 232 17.62 13.66 13.63
N ALA A 233 18.76 14.37 13.62
CA ALA A 233 19.84 14.10 12.67
C ALA A 233 20.47 12.73 12.90
N TRP A 234 20.78 12.37 14.15
CA TRP A 234 21.40 11.07 14.47
C TRP A 234 20.51 9.89 14.08
N THR A 235 19.20 9.97 14.34
CA THR A 235 18.25 8.89 14.00
C THR A 235 18.07 8.70 12.49
N LEU A 236 18.08 9.77 11.69
CA LEU A 236 18.04 9.66 10.22
C LEU A 236 19.33 9.09 9.62
N ASN A 237 20.50 9.51 10.10
CA ASN A 237 21.78 8.90 9.68
C ASN A 237 21.82 7.40 10.08
N ALA A 238 21.46 7.07 11.32
CA ALA A 238 21.41 5.70 11.79
C ALA A 238 20.42 4.82 10.99
N TRP A 239 19.33 5.41 10.47
CA TRP A 239 18.46 4.72 9.51
C TRP A 239 19.20 4.45 8.18
N GLN A 240 19.78 5.49 7.55
CA GLN A 240 20.49 5.35 6.27
C GLN A 240 21.64 4.33 6.33
N ASP A 241 22.43 4.35 7.41
CA ASP A 241 23.57 3.45 7.61
C ASP A 241 23.14 1.99 7.89
N SER A 242 22.07 1.78 8.66
CA SER A 242 21.66 0.43 9.09
C SER A 242 20.72 -0.28 8.11
N MET A 243 19.92 0.45 7.34
CA MET A 243 18.90 -0.14 6.45
C MET A 243 19.46 -1.17 5.45
N PRO A 244 20.58 -0.94 4.73
CA PRO A 244 21.15 -1.92 3.80
C PRO A 244 21.66 -3.19 4.49
N THR A 245 22.16 -3.05 5.73
CA THR A 245 22.64 -4.19 6.53
C THR A 245 21.46 -5.01 7.06
N ALA A 246 20.37 -4.34 7.46
CA ALA A 246 19.16 -4.99 7.96
C ALA A 246 18.45 -5.80 6.86
N THR A 247 18.31 -5.25 5.64
CA THR A 247 17.69 -5.96 4.51
C THR A 247 18.55 -7.12 4.02
N GLN A 248 19.88 -6.96 3.95
CA GLN A 248 20.77 -8.08 3.61
C GLN A 248 20.70 -9.21 4.65
N TRP A 249 20.61 -8.90 5.94
CA TRP A 249 20.46 -9.93 6.97
C TRP A 249 19.14 -10.70 6.85
N VAL A 250 18.05 -10.04 6.46
CA VAL A 250 16.77 -10.73 6.13
C VAL A 250 16.96 -11.68 4.95
N ALA A 251 17.66 -11.27 3.88
CA ALA A 251 17.96 -12.16 2.74
C ALA A 251 18.82 -13.38 3.14
N ASP A 252 19.95 -13.14 3.83
CA ASP A 252 20.91 -14.18 4.21
C ASP A 252 20.33 -15.21 5.19
N SER A 253 19.32 -14.82 5.98
CA SER A 253 18.73 -15.65 7.03
C SER A 253 17.49 -16.43 6.61
N ALA A 254 16.93 -16.22 5.41
CA ALA A 254 15.65 -16.79 4.96
C ALA A 254 15.54 -18.32 5.09
N ASN A 255 16.67 -19.04 5.01
CA ASN A 255 16.72 -20.50 5.16
C ASN A 255 16.93 -20.98 6.62
N ILE A 256 16.93 -20.09 7.60
CA ILE A 256 17.22 -20.36 9.02
C ILE A 256 16.15 -19.70 9.90
N PRO A 257 14.98 -20.35 10.13
CA PRO A 257 13.76 -19.67 10.61
C PRO A 257 13.92 -18.81 11.89
N ILE A 258 14.68 -19.28 12.88
CA ILE A 258 14.90 -18.54 14.14
C ILE A 258 15.74 -17.28 13.89
N VAL A 259 16.78 -17.36 13.04
CA VAL A 259 17.60 -16.20 12.68
C VAL A 259 16.80 -15.25 11.80
N HIS A 260 15.93 -15.78 10.93
CA HIS A 260 15.07 -14.97 10.08
C HIS A 260 14.10 -14.10 10.90
N GLN A 261 13.40 -14.68 11.89
CA GLN A 261 12.53 -13.92 12.79
C GLN A 261 13.28 -12.80 13.54
N VAL A 262 14.53 -13.04 13.97
CA VAL A 262 15.34 -12.01 14.62
C VAL A 262 15.78 -10.92 13.62
N SER A 263 16.12 -11.28 12.38
CA SER A 263 16.46 -10.29 11.34
C SER A 263 15.26 -9.44 10.91
N GLN A 264 14.05 -10.03 10.83
CA GLN A 264 12.80 -9.32 10.57
C GLN A 264 12.48 -8.33 11.70
N LEU A 265 12.70 -8.71 12.96
CA LEU A 265 12.55 -7.80 14.12
C LEU A 265 13.59 -6.67 14.11
N ASN A 266 14.85 -6.95 13.73
CA ASN A 266 15.87 -5.93 13.57
C ASN A 266 15.53 -4.94 12.44
N LEU A 267 15.07 -5.44 11.30
CA LEU A 267 14.61 -4.62 10.19
C LEU A 267 13.44 -3.71 10.60
N LEU A 268 12.44 -4.27 11.27
CA LEU A 268 11.31 -3.50 11.81
C LEU A 268 11.78 -2.40 12.78
N ALA A 269 12.75 -2.69 13.65
CA ALA A 269 13.34 -1.69 14.54
C ALA A 269 14.04 -0.57 13.76
N THR A 270 14.88 -0.90 12.76
CA THR A 270 15.50 0.10 11.87
C THR A 270 14.46 0.96 11.15
N MET A 271 13.35 0.39 10.68
CA MET A 271 12.26 1.16 10.04
C MET A 271 11.57 2.18 10.96
N THR A 272 11.68 2.06 12.30
CA THR A 272 11.11 3.05 13.24
C THR A 272 12.03 4.25 13.51
N LEU A 273 13.31 4.20 13.10
CA LEU A 273 14.27 5.28 13.37
C LEU A 273 13.83 6.64 12.76
N PRO A 274 13.27 6.73 11.54
CA PRO A 274 12.72 7.99 11.02
C PRO A 274 11.53 8.53 11.83
N THR A 275 10.72 7.66 12.44
CA THR A 275 9.61 8.07 13.33
C THR A 275 10.14 8.70 14.62
N LEU A 276 11.26 8.20 15.15
CA LEU A 276 11.96 8.84 16.27
C LEU A 276 12.55 10.20 15.89
N SER A 277 12.92 10.40 14.61
CA SER A 277 13.36 11.69 14.11
C SER A 277 12.22 12.71 14.10
N ASP A 278 11.05 12.38 13.52
CA ASP A 278 9.90 13.30 13.55
C ASP A 278 9.47 13.66 14.98
N ALA A 279 9.51 12.70 15.92
CA ALA A 279 9.24 12.97 17.34
C ALA A 279 10.22 14.00 17.95
N GLY A 280 11.51 13.93 17.59
CA GLY A 280 12.50 14.94 17.97
C GLY A 280 12.21 16.30 17.34
N LEU A 281 11.86 16.36 16.06
CA LEU A 281 11.51 17.59 15.35
C LEU A 281 10.22 18.24 15.88
N VAL A 282 9.20 17.45 16.26
CA VAL A 282 8.01 17.90 16.98
C VAL A 282 8.40 18.52 18.31
N GLY A 283 9.23 17.83 19.11
CA GLY A 283 9.71 18.33 20.38
C GLY A 283 10.48 19.65 20.25
N ALA A 284 11.36 19.76 19.25
CA ALA A 284 12.06 21.00 18.94
C ALA A 284 11.08 22.13 18.60
N ALA A 285 10.13 21.88 17.69
CA ALA A 285 9.11 22.86 17.28
C ALA A 285 8.24 23.35 18.46
N LEU A 286 7.92 22.48 19.43
CA LEU A 286 7.18 22.85 20.64
C LEU A 286 7.98 23.74 21.61
N LEU A 287 9.32 23.69 21.58
CA LEU A 287 10.18 24.47 22.48
C LEU A 287 10.68 25.79 21.86
N LEU A 288 10.72 25.93 20.53
CA LEU A 288 11.12 27.18 19.86
C LEU A 288 10.29 28.43 20.24
N PRO A 289 8.98 28.34 20.56
CA PRO A 289 8.21 29.47 21.10
C PRO A 289 8.70 29.96 22.46
N LEU A 290 9.26 29.08 23.31
CA LEU A 290 9.81 29.47 24.62
C LEU A 290 11.12 30.25 24.47
N VAL A 291 11.94 29.87 23.48
CA VAL A 291 13.14 30.64 23.09
C VAL A 291 12.73 32.02 22.54
N ASN A 292 11.65 32.07 21.74
CA ASN A 292 11.12 33.32 21.19
C ASN A 292 10.54 34.26 22.25
N LEU A 293 9.91 33.72 23.30
CA LEU A 293 9.43 34.50 24.46
C LEU A 293 10.57 35.19 25.21
N LEU A 294 11.81 34.71 25.07
CA LEU A 294 13.03 35.29 25.66
C LEU A 294 13.78 36.24 24.71
N GLY A 295 13.17 36.65 23.59
CA GLY A 295 13.69 37.69 22.70
C GLY A 295 14.67 37.24 21.62
N VAL A 296 14.78 35.93 21.38
CA VAL A 296 15.54 35.34 20.25
C VAL A 296 14.58 35.06 19.11
N ALA A 297 14.82 35.55 17.89
CA ALA A 297 13.95 35.23 16.77
C ALA A 297 14.07 33.75 16.39
N THR A 298 12.95 33.01 16.33
CA THR A 298 12.97 31.58 15.93
C THR A 298 12.12 31.24 14.70
N SER A 299 11.55 32.23 14.00
CA SER A 299 10.69 31.99 12.82
C SER A 299 11.41 31.29 11.67
N ALA A 300 12.68 31.62 11.43
CA ALA A 300 13.51 30.94 10.43
C ALA A 300 13.81 29.49 10.85
N THR A 301 14.19 29.26 12.11
CA THR A 301 14.36 27.93 12.68
C THR A 301 13.08 27.09 12.58
N GLN A 302 11.92 27.66 12.91
CA GLN A 302 10.62 26.98 12.83
C GLN A 302 10.29 26.57 11.38
N SER A 303 10.60 27.42 10.40
CA SER A 303 10.46 27.10 8.98
C SER A 303 11.37 25.93 8.57
N LEU A 304 12.66 25.97 8.93
CA LEU A 304 13.62 24.90 8.63
C LEU A 304 13.22 23.57 9.30
N VAL A 305 12.74 23.59 10.54
CA VAL A 305 12.20 22.41 11.23
C VAL A 305 10.95 21.88 10.52
N GLY A 306 10.01 22.75 10.11
CA GLY A 306 8.83 22.34 9.35
C GLY A 306 9.18 21.68 8.01
N GLN A 307 10.19 22.20 7.31
CA GLN A 307 10.71 21.59 6.07
C GLN A 307 11.41 20.26 6.34
N ALA A 308 12.24 20.17 7.38
CA ALA A 308 12.92 18.94 7.79
C ALA A 308 11.91 17.83 8.14
N ARG A 309 10.82 18.16 8.84
CA ARG A 309 9.72 17.23 9.12
C ARG A 309 9.06 16.71 7.85
N SER A 310 8.84 17.57 6.86
CA SER A 310 8.24 17.18 5.58
C SER A 310 9.17 16.32 4.73
N ASN A 311 10.45 16.67 4.61
CA ASN A 311 11.41 15.90 3.81
C ASN A 311 11.92 14.63 4.53
N GLY A 312 11.87 14.59 5.87
CA GLY A 312 12.30 13.48 6.71
C GLY A 312 11.27 12.37 6.91
N GLN A 313 10.08 12.45 6.30
CA GLN A 313 9.13 11.33 6.29
C GLN A 313 9.67 10.20 5.40
N VAL A 314 9.85 9.01 5.98
CA VAL A 314 10.41 7.85 5.26
C VAL A 314 9.41 6.70 5.10
N TYR A 315 8.65 6.39 6.16
CA TYR A 315 7.67 5.31 6.16
C TYR A 315 6.33 5.75 6.75
N ALA A 316 5.24 5.33 6.12
CA ALA A 316 3.90 5.40 6.69
C ALA A 316 3.20 4.05 6.57
N TRP A 317 2.68 3.55 7.70
CA TRP A 317 2.12 2.21 7.84
C TRP A 317 0.59 2.27 7.83
N LEU A 318 -0.03 1.69 6.79
CA LEU A 318 -1.47 1.71 6.57
C LEU A 318 -2.07 0.31 6.76
N PRO A 319 -3.06 0.12 7.65
CA PRO A 319 -3.77 -1.15 7.77
C PRO A 319 -4.53 -1.48 6.49
N VAL A 320 -4.35 -2.70 5.96
CA VAL A 320 -5.10 -3.20 4.79
C VAL A 320 -6.16 -4.19 5.24
N GLN A 321 -7.41 -3.94 4.87
CA GLN A 321 -8.53 -4.84 5.08
C GLN A 321 -8.91 -5.55 3.76
N MET A 322 -8.93 -6.88 3.77
CA MET A 322 -9.44 -7.65 2.63
C MET A 322 -10.97 -7.69 2.66
N LYS A 323 -11.61 -7.01 1.69
CA LYS A 323 -13.05 -7.12 1.39
C LYS A 323 -13.27 -8.21 0.34
N ALA A 324 -14.48 -8.76 0.27
CA ALA A 324 -14.88 -9.77 -0.73
C ALA A 324 -13.87 -10.94 -0.94
N THR A 325 -13.09 -11.31 0.09
CA THR A 325 -11.93 -12.23 0.03
C THR A 325 -10.75 -11.79 -0.84
N THR A 326 -10.93 -10.96 -1.87
CA THR A 326 -9.87 -10.61 -2.85
C THR A 326 -9.51 -9.13 -2.92
N GLN A 327 -10.31 -8.21 -2.37
CA GLN A 327 -10.12 -6.77 -2.59
C GLN A 327 -9.37 -6.11 -1.42
N PRO A 328 -8.10 -5.70 -1.57
CA PRO A 328 -7.36 -4.99 -0.52
C PRO A 328 -7.84 -3.54 -0.41
N THR A 329 -8.27 -3.13 0.79
CA THR A 329 -8.71 -1.75 1.03
C THR A 329 -7.89 -1.05 2.12
N ILE A 330 -7.57 0.22 1.90
CA ILE A 330 -7.03 1.14 2.91
C ILE A 330 -8.04 2.25 3.20
N SER A 331 -7.82 3.08 4.22
CA SER A 331 -8.76 4.15 4.60
C SER A 331 -8.17 5.55 4.45
N ILE A 332 -8.63 6.29 3.45
CA ILE A 332 -8.17 7.66 3.12
C ILE A 332 -9.26 8.69 3.43
N ALA A 333 -8.87 9.95 3.62
CA ALA A 333 -9.77 11.11 3.58
C ALA A 333 -9.41 12.02 2.40
N VAL A 334 -10.42 12.57 1.71
CA VAL A 334 -10.24 13.47 0.55
C VAL A 334 -10.76 14.86 0.87
N ASN A 335 -9.93 15.89 0.66
CA ASN A 335 -10.22 17.30 0.95
C ASN A 335 -10.73 17.58 2.40
N GLY A 336 -10.24 16.82 3.38
CA GLY A 336 -10.71 16.90 4.77
C GLY A 336 -12.07 16.23 5.04
N GLY A 337 -12.49 15.32 4.16
CA GLY A 337 -13.67 14.47 4.35
C GLY A 337 -13.50 13.41 5.44
N SER A 338 -14.54 12.59 5.61
CA SER A 338 -14.47 11.43 6.48
C SER A 338 -13.54 10.36 5.88
N ARG A 339 -12.93 9.54 6.75
CA ARG A 339 -12.09 8.43 6.30
C ARG A 339 -12.95 7.30 5.75
N VAL A 340 -12.75 6.97 4.48
CA VAL A 340 -13.51 5.96 3.74
C VAL A 340 -12.59 4.85 3.22
N PRO A 341 -13.07 3.59 3.12
CA PRO A 341 -12.35 2.52 2.44
C PRO A 341 -12.23 2.78 0.93
N VAL A 342 -11.02 2.67 0.39
CA VAL A 342 -10.77 2.64 -1.07
C VAL A 342 -10.02 1.38 -1.46
N LEU A 343 -10.32 0.84 -2.64
CA LEU A 343 -9.57 -0.27 -3.23
C LEU A 343 -8.13 0.19 -3.53
N VAL A 344 -7.13 -0.57 -3.05
CA VAL A 344 -5.76 -0.46 -3.54
C VAL A 344 -5.67 -1.29 -4.81
N ASP A 345 -5.66 -0.60 -5.94
CA ASP A 345 -5.64 -1.20 -7.27
C ASP A 345 -4.27 -0.96 -7.91
N THR A 346 -3.48 -2.03 -8.11
CA THR A 346 -2.24 -1.94 -8.88
C THR A 346 -2.50 -2.01 -10.38
N GLY A 347 -3.62 -2.62 -10.80
CA GLY A 347 -4.09 -2.73 -12.19
C GLY A 347 -4.65 -1.44 -12.79
N ALA A 348 -4.68 -0.34 -12.05
CA ALA A 348 -5.15 0.96 -12.53
C ALA A 348 -4.31 2.14 -12.01
N SER A 349 -4.45 3.32 -12.62
CA SER A 349 -3.70 4.55 -12.28
C SER A 349 -4.60 5.73 -11.88
N GLY A 350 -4.37 6.32 -10.70
CA GLY A 350 -5.06 7.53 -10.23
C GLY A 350 -6.25 7.24 -9.31
N LEU A 351 -6.62 8.22 -8.47
CA LEU A 351 -7.73 8.08 -7.51
C LEU A 351 -9.06 8.54 -8.12
N ILE A 352 -10.10 7.73 -7.94
CA ILE A 352 -11.49 8.09 -8.20
C ILE A 352 -12.38 7.81 -6.99
N VAL A 353 -13.30 8.73 -6.69
CA VAL A 353 -14.23 8.66 -5.56
C VAL A 353 -15.62 9.20 -5.93
N THR A 354 -16.64 8.90 -5.12
CA THR A 354 -17.97 9.52 -5.25
C THR A 354 -18.07 10.85 -4.49
N PRO A 355 -18.99 11.77 -4.87
CA PRO A 355 -19.01 13.14 -4.32
C PRO A 355 -19.21 13.26 -2.80
N ASP A 356 -19.76 12.25 -2.16
CA ASP A 356 -20.12 12.23 -0.73
C ASP A 356 -18.98 11.83 0.22
N VAL A 357 -17.83 11.37 -0.31
CA VAL A 357 -16.63 11.14 0.54
C VAL A 357 -15.81 12.43 0.75
N LEU A 358 -16.13 13.48 -0.01
CA LEU A 358 -15.41 14.74 -0.03
C LEU A 358 -15.65 15.55 1.25
N GLY A 359 -14.62 16.27 1.71
CA GLY A 359 -14.77 17.23 2.79
C GLY A 359 -15.63 18.44 2.42
N PRO A 360 -16.16 19.17 3.41
CA PRO A 360 -17.07 20.31 3.21
C PRO A 360 -16.40 21.55 2.60
N GLY A 361 -15.08 21.52 2.36
CA GLY A 361 -14.36 22.56 1.64
C GLY A 361 -14.64 22.51 0.13
N SER A 362 -14.72 23.67 -0.51
CA SER A 362 -14.82 23.75 -1.98
C SER A 362 -13.59 23.11 -2.65
N LEU A 363 -13.81 22.29 -3.67
CA LEU A 363 -12.76 21.78 -4.56
C LEU A 363 -12.32 22.81 -5.62
N GLY A 364 -12.93 23.99 -5.65
CA GLY A 364 -12.76 24.96 -6.73
C GLY A 364 -13.54 24.55 -7.99
N SER A 365 -13.06 24.98 -9.16
CA SER A 365 -13.57 24.52 -10.46
C SER A 365 -12.84 23.26 -10.92
N PRO A 366 -13.50 22.34 -11.65
CA PRO A 366 -12.83 21.17 -12.20
C PRO A 366 -11.73 21.59 -13.19
N ILE A 367 -10.57 20.92 -13.09
CA ILE A 367 -9.40 21.10 -13.96
C ILE A 367 -9.45 20.21 -15.21
N GLY A 368 -10.41 19.29 -15.26
CA GLY A 368 -10.64 18.37 -16.38
C GLY A 368 -11.95 17.61 -16.19
N SER A 369 -12.36 16.85 -17.21
CA SER A 369 -13.46 15.88 -17.13
C SER A 369 -13.30 14.83 -18.21
N GLY A 370 -13.98 13.69 -18.09
CA GLY A 370 -13.93 12.63 -19.08
C GLY A 370 -14.94 11.52 -18.82
N ASN A 371 -14.94 10.51 -19.69
CA ASN A 371 -15.71 9.29 -19.50
C ASN A 371 -14.74 8.12 -19.45
N SER A 372 -15.07 7.09 -18.69
CA SER A 372 -14.22 5.90 -18.54
C SER A 372 -15.06 4.64 -18.34
N CYS A 373 -14.40 3.49 -18.45
CA CYS A 373 -14.94 2.20 -18.09
C CYS A 373 -13.91 1.43 -17.23
N PHE A 374 -14.38 0.79 -16.18
CA PHE A 374 -13.57 0.11 -15.17
C PHE A 374 -14.00 -1.35 -15.01
N SER A 375 -13.02 -2.25 -14.82
CA SER A 375 -13.23 -3.70 -14.64
C SER A 375 -14.13 -4.38 -15.71
N GLY A 376 -14.20 -3.80 -16.93
CA GLY A 376 -14.99 -4.31 -18.06
C GLY A 376 -16.52 -4.26 -17.91
N GLY A 377 -17.07 -3.90 -16.74
CA GLY A 377 -18.50 -3.97 -16.44
C GLY A 377 -19.15 -2.66 -15.98
N LEU A 378 -18.36 -1.65 -15.59
CA LEU A 378 -18.83 -0.34 -15.13
C LEU A 378 -18.34 0.75 -16.09
N CYS A 379 -19.19 1.72 -16.45
CA CYS A 379 -18.78 2.92 -17.20
C CYS A 379 -19.46 4.17 -16.63
N TYR A 380 -18.76 5.30 -16.59
CA TYR A 380 -19.19 6.53 -15.93
C TYR A 380 -18.56 7.79 -16.54
N HIS A 381 -19.13 8.93 -16.18
CA HIS A 381 -18.50 10.24 -16.29
C HIS A 381 -17.84 10.66 -14.98
N TYR A 382 -16.80 11.49 -15.08
CA TYR A 382 -16.12 12.10 -13.95
C TYR A 382 -15.65 13.52 -14.28
N GLU A 383 -15.51 14.32 -13.24
CA GLU A 383 -14.79 15.60 -13.24
C GLU A 383 -13.51 15.46 -12.40
N THR A 384 -12.45 16.13 -12.81
CA THR A 384 -11.14 16.09 -12.12
C THR A 384 -10.91 17.37 -11.35
N TYR A 385 -10.45 17.25 -10.10
CA TYR A 385 -10.14 18.37 -9.21
C TYR A 385 -8.74 18.18 -8.59
N ASN A 386 -8.10 19.26 -8.14
CA ASN A 386 -6.92 19.15 -7.28
C ASN A 386 -7.37 19.13 -5.81
N ALA A 387 -7.10 18.03 -5.10
CA ALA A 387 -7.50 17.84 -3.71
C ALA A 387 -6.31 17.33 -2.87
N VAL A 388 -6.35 17.58 -1.56
CA VAL A 388 -5.46 16.90 -0.61
C VAL A 388 -6.01 15.52 -0.29
N VAL A 389 -5.15 14.49 -0.33
CA VAL A 389 -5.47 13.13 0.10
C VAL A 389 -4.67 12.79 1.36
N ASP A 390 -5.37 12.42 2.42
CA ASP A 390 -4.79 12.04 3.71
C ASP A 390 -4.91 10.52 3.92
N PHE A 391 -3.79 9.82 3.78
CA PHE A 391 -3.69 8.37 3.96
C PHE A 391 -3.64 7.94 5.43
N GLY A 392 -3.39 8.88 6.35
CA GLY A 392 -3.10 8.59 7.76
C GLY A 392 -1.61 8.44 8.03
N GLY A 393 -1.21 8.32 9.30
CA GLY A 393 0.20 8.18 9.68
C GLY A 393 1.08 9.37 9.24
N ALA A 394 0.50 10.57 9.17
CA ALA A 394 1.09 11.80 8.61
C ALA A 394 1.42 11.79 7.10
N ALA A 395 1.05 10.72 6.36
CA ALA A 395 1.13 10.67 4.90
C ALA A 395 -0.03 11.46 4.26
N VAL A 396 0.19 12.77 4.08
CA VAL A 396 -0.78 13.70 3.49
C VAL A 396 -0.18 14.30 2.22
N THR A 397 -0.90 14.23 1.10
CA THR A 397 -0.37 14.72 -0.18
C THR A 397 -0.33 16.24 -0.24
N SER A 398 0.55 16.76 -1.09
CA SER A 398 0.28 18.05 -1.74
C SER A 398 -1.02 17.99 -2.58
N PRO A 399 -1.68 19.12 -2.90
CA PRO A 399 -2.88 19.11 -3.74
C PRO A 399 -2.61 18.42 -5.07
N THR A 400 -3.32 17.32 -5.32
CA THR A 400 -3.05 16.37 -6.40
C THR A 400 -4.35 16.03 -7.15
N PRO A 401 -4.29 15.64 -8.43
CA PRO A 401 -5.49 15.26 -9.18
C PRO A 401 -6.26 14.11 -8.54
N VAL A 402 -7.57 14.32 -8.39
CA VAL A 402 -8.56 13.34 -7.94
C VAL A 402 -9.77 13.42 -8.86
N ASN A 403 -10.24 12.26 -9.35
CA ASN A 403 -11.47 12.18 -10.11
C ASN A 403 -12.66 12.02 -9.16
N VAL A 404 -13.70 12.79 -9.41
CA VAL A 404 -14.99 12.72 -8.72
C VAL A 404 -16.01 12.24 -9.74
N VAL A 405 -16.70 11.14 -9.44
CA VAL A 405 -17.77 10.60 -10.30
C VAL A 405 -18.91 11.62 -10.37
N THR A 406 -19.37 11.93 -11.58
CA THR A 406 -20.42 12.93 -11.82
C THR A 406 -21.40 12.44 -12.89
N ASN A 407 -22.66 12.87 -12.83
CA ASN A 407 -23.67 12.49 -13.81
C ASN A 407 -23.69 13.49 -14.97
N ASN A 408 -23.76 13.01 -16.22
CA ASN A 408 -23.97 13.86 -17.40
C ASN A 408 -25.04 13.28 -18.35
N ALA A 409 -25.29 13.94 -19.48
CA ALA A 409 -26.33 13.53 -20.43
C ALA A 409 -26.09 12.17 -21.12
N ALA A 410 -24.84 11.68 -21.15
CA ALA A 410 -24.49 10.37 -21.71
C ALA A 410 -24.45 9.27 -20.62
N TYR A 411 -24.05 9.62 -19.40
CA TYR A 411 -23.97 8.74 -18.24
C TYR A 411 -24.76 9.34 -17.05
N PRO A 412 -26.11 9.33 -17.11
CA PRO A 412 -26.96 10.05 -16.16
C PRO A 412 -27.01 9.43 -14.77
N ASN A 413 -26.55 8.18 -14.62
CA ASN A 413 -26.59 7.41 -13.37
C ASN A 413 -25.20 7.14 -12.78
N SER A 414 -24.11 7.67 -13.37
CA SER A 414 -22.70 7.40 -13.00
C SER A 414 -22.45 7.23 -11.50
N VAL A 415 -22.94 8.16 -10.66
CA VAL A 415 -22.74 8.15 -9.21
C VAL A 415 -23.46 6.98 -8.51
N ALA A 416 -24.62 6.55 -9.01
CA ALA A 416 -25.34 5.40 -8.50
C ALA A 416 -24.69 4.09 -8.96
N ASP A 417 -24.41 3.97 -10.27
CA ASP A 417 -23.82 2.78 -10.89
C ASP A 417 -22.44 2.45 -10.28
N PHE A 418 -21.62 3.47 -10.01
CA PHE A 418 -20.32 3.34 -9.37
C PHE A 418 -20.42 2.85 -7.91
N LYS A 419 -21.45 3.29 -7.15
CA LYS A 419 -21.70 2.80 -5.78
C LYS A 419 -22.23 1.38 -5.75
N GLU A 420 -23.11 1.03 -6.68
CA GLU A 420 -23.59 -0.36 -6.79
C GLU A 420 -22.42 -1.31 -7.09
N PHE A 421 -21.50 -0.90 -7.98
CA PHE A 421 -20.29 -1.66 -8.30
C PHE A 421 -19.33 -1.83 -7.10
N LEU A 422 -19.16 -0.82 -6.24
CA LEU A 422 -18.30 -0.91 -5.05
C LEU A 422 -19.02 -1.35 -3.75
N SER A 423 -20.32 -1.70 -3.83
CA SER A 423 -21.16 -2.09 -2.68
C SER A 423 -20.64 -3.28 -1.86
N TRP A 424 -19.63 -4.00 -2.34
CA TRP A 424 -18.89 -5.02 -1.61
C TRP A 424 -18.00 -4.46 -0.47
N GLY A 425 -17.81 -3.13 -0.39
CA GLY A 425 -17.22 -2.48 0.79
C GLY A 425 -16.11 -1.45 0.52
N ALA A 426 -16.21 -0.66 -0.56
CA ALA A 426 -15.36 0.49 -0.83
C ALA A 426 -16.19 1.68 -1.36
N ASP A 427 -15.66 2.91 -1.21
CA ASP A 427 -16.30 4.16 -1.67
C ASP A 427 -15.47 4.86 -2.78
N GLY A 428 -14.39 4.22 -3.23
CA GLY A 428 -13.52 4.69 -4.30
C GLY A 428 -12.45 3.67 -4.70
N VAL A 429 -11.72 3.97 -5.77
CA VAL A 429 -10.59 3.17 -6.26
C VAL A 429 -9.33 4.04 -6.30
N LEU A 430 -8.32 3.65 -5.55
CA LEU A 430 -6.97 4.19 -5.63
C LEU A 430 -6.16 3.36 -6.62
N GLY A 431 -6.12 3.80 -7.87
CA GLY A 431 -5.16 3.31 -8.85
C GLY A 431 -3.74 3.71 -8.46
N THR A 432 -2.85 2.74 -8.39
CA THR A 432 -1.45 2.85 -7.94
C THR A 432 -0.42 2.43 -9.00
N GLY A 433 -0.85 1.96 -10.17
CA GLY A 433 0.02 1.57 -11.28
C GLY A 433 0.75 2.74 -11.91
N ALA A 434 2.07 2.61 -12.08
CA ALA A 434 2.92 3.55 -12.79
C ALA A 434 2.63 3.58 -14.31
N ASN A 435 2.23 2.45 -14.91
CA ASN A 435 1.97 2.33 -16.35
C ASN A 435 0.66 1.59 -16.71
N ALA A 436 -0.37 1.65 -15.86
CA ALA A 436 -1.69 1.06 -16.13
C ALA A 436 -2.62 2.01 -16.93
N ALA A 437 -3.80 1.53 -17.33
CA ALA A 437 -4.90 2.43 -17.69
C ALA A 437 -5.59 2.94 -16.41
N GLY A 438 -5.88 4.24 -16.33
CA GLY A 438 -6.54 4.81 -15.15
C GLY A 438 -8.06 4.58 -15.11
N PRO A 439 -8.70 4.65 -13.93
CA PRO A 439 -10.14 4.93 -13.84
C PRO A 439 -10.46 6.30 -14.48
N GLY A 440 -9.48 7.20 -14.51
CA GLY A 440 -9.36 8.32 -15.45
C GLY A 440 -7.89 8.77 -15.49
N PRO A 441 -7.35 9.26 -16.62
CA PRO A 441 -5.91 9.45 -16.80
C PRO A 441 -5.40 10.73 -16.12
N VAL A 442 -5.16 10.68 -14.79
CA VAL A 442 -4.54 11.78 -14.04
C VAL A 442 -3.72 11.31 -12.83
N GLY A 443 -2.40 11.17 -13.04
CA GLY A 443 -1.38 11.05 -11.99
C GLY A 443 -1.53 9.87 -11.02
N LEU A 444 -0.76 9.91 -9.94
CA LEU A 444 -0.83 8.98 -8.81
C LEU A 444 -0.73 9.78 -7.49
N PRO A 445 -1.76 9.81 -6.62
CA PRO A 445 -1.69 10.53 -5.35
C PRO A 445 -0.55 10.08 -4.44
N THR A 446 -0.17 8.79 -4.50
CA THR A 446 1.01 8.25 -3.80
C THR A 446 2.32 8.94 -4.22
N THR A 447 2.44 9.41 -5.47
CA THR A 447 3.63 10.15 -5.94
C THR A 447 3.66 11.62 -5.47
N ALA A 448 2.52 12.15 -5.03
CA ALA A 448 2.36 13.52 -4.51
C ALA A 448 2.53 13.63 -2.98
N LEU A 449 2.94 12.54 -2.32
CA LEU A 449 3.32 12.49 -0.92
C LEU A 449 4.70 13.15 -0.66
N PRO A 450 4.94 13.68 0.55
CA PRO A 450 6.21 14.31 0.93
C PRO A 450 7.28 13.29 1.35
N GLY A 451 8.52 13.76 1.49
CA GLY A 451 9.64 12.91 1.89
C GLY A 451 9.92 11.78 0.90
N GLU A 452 10.34 10.63 1.43
CA GLU A 452 10.57 9.39 0.66
C GLU A 452 9.29 8.55 0.49
N LEU A 453 8.15 8.99 1.04
CA LEU A 453 6.87 8.27 0.98
C LEU A 453 6.36 8.06 -0.45
N ASN A 454 6.87 8.84 -1.41
CA ASN A 454 6.55 8.73 -2.82
C ASN A 454 7.48 7.79 -3.61
N ASN A 455 8.45 7.13 -2.98
CA ASN A 455 9.35 6.17 -3.66
C ASN A 455 8.63 4.90 -4.14
N GLY A 456 7.47 4.60 -3.57
CA GLY A 456 6.73 3.37 -3.82
C GLY A 456 5.92 2.93 -2.60
N PHE A 457 5.49 1.67 -2.61
CA PHE A 457 4.90 1.05 -1.42
C PHE A 457 5.03 -0.48 -1.42
N LEU A 458 5.20 -1.05 -0.24
CA LEU A 458 5.02 -2.47 0.00
C LEU A 458 3.53 -2.77 0.21
N LEU A 459 2.98 -3.79 -0.45
CA LEU A 459 1.68 -4.38 -0.13
C LEU A 459 1.88 -5.81 0.36
N TYR A 460 1.39 -6.11 1.56
CA TYR A 460 1.46 -7.44 2.15
C TYR A 460 0.13 -7.80 2.83
N GLN A 461 -0.67 -8.62 2.13
CA GLN A 461 -2.03 -8.95 2.57
C GLN A 461 -2.10 -9.96 3.73
N GLY A 462 -1.07 -10.79 3.87
CA GLY A 462 -0.98 -11.86 4.87
C GLY A 462 -0.07 -11.55 6.07
N ALA A 463 0.11 -10.28 6.42
CA ALA A 463 1.04 -9.87 7.47
C ALA A 463 0.67 -10.42 8.86
N PHE A 464 1.66 -10.47 9.75
CA PHE A 464 1.52 -10.96 11.13
C PHE A 464 0.80 -12.31 11.22
N LEU A 465 1.31 -13.31 10.48
CA LEU A 465 0.75 -14.67 10.38
C LEU A 465 -0.68 -14.71 9.80
N GLY A 466 -1.01 -13.78 8.90
CA GLY A 466 -2.34 -13.68 8.27
C GLY A 466 -3.41 -13.01 9.14
N LEU A 467 -3.04 -12.37 10.26
CA LEU A 467 -3.98 -11.70 11.15
C LEU A 467 -4.49 -10.36 10.61
N PHE A 468 -3.67 -9.64 9.81
CA PHE A 468 -4.07 -8.41 9.12
C PHE A 468 -3.16 -8.12 7.93
N GLY A 469 -3.66 -7.37 6.95
CA GLY A 469 -2.84 -6.84 5.87
C GLY A 469 -2.17 -5.51 6.25
N VAL A 470 -1.08 -5.17 5.57
CA VAL A 470 -0.42 -3.87 5.70
C VAL A 470 0.05 -3.35 4.34
N MET A 471 -0.03 -2.04 4.17
CA MET A 471 0.60 -1.27 3.10
C MET A 471 1.61 -0.32 3.73
N VAL A 472 2.84 -0.30 3.24
CA VAL A 472 3.92 0.58 3.75
C VAL A 472 4.35 1.50 2.63
N LEU A 473 3.94 2.77 2.70
CA LEU A 473 4.44 3.85 1.83
C LEU A 473 5.90 4.15 2.20
N GLY A 474 6.78 4.36 1.21
CA GLY A 474 8.20 4.63 1.43
C GLY A 474 9.13 3.94 0.43
N PRO A 475 10.46 3.94 0.68
CA PRO A 475 11.41 3.06 -0.01
C PRO A 475 11.04 1.58 0.15
N ASN A 476 11.58 0.67 -0.68
CA ASN A 476 11.38 -0.77 -0.48
C ASN A 476 12.02 -1.22 0.84
N PRO A 477 11.24 -1.71 1.82
CA PRO A 477 11.81 -2.09 3.10
C PRO A 477 12.35 -3.52 3.10
N LEU A 478 12.05 -4.34 2.09
CA LEU A 478 12.44 -5.74 2.05
C LEU A 478 13.54 -5.99 1.00
N PRO A 479 14.42 -7.00 1.21
CA PRO A 479 15.31 -7.47 0.16
C PRO A 479 14.52 -8.01 -1.04
N VAL A 480 14.85 -7.50 -2.24
CA VAL A 480 14.23 -7.93 -3.50
C VAL A 480 14.77 -9.30 -3.90
N ARG A 481 13.86 -10.26 -4.14
CA ARG A 481 14.17 -11.58 -4.71
C ARG A 481 14.28 -11.52 -6.23
N VAL A 482 13.35 -10.78 -6.85
CA VAL A 482 13.27 -10.58 -8.30
C VAL A 482 12.42 -9.34 -8.58
N SER A 483 12.82 -8.55 -9.57
CA SER A 483 12.10 -7.37 -10.04
C SER A 483 11.59 -7.60 -11.45
N VAL A 484 10.38 -7.12 -11.74
CA VAL A 484 9.77 -7.12 -13.07
C VAL A 484 9.67 -5.67 -13.54
N PRO A 485 10.28 -5.29 -14.68
CA PRO A 485 10.13 -3.94 -15.25
C PRO A 485 8.67 -3.62 -15.62
N GLY A 486 8.27 -2.37 -15.40
CA GLY A 486 6.88 -1.94 -15.42
C GLY A 486 6.17 -2.22 -14.10
N THR A 487 5.21 -1.39 -13.73
CA THR A 487 4.23 -1.74 -12.70
C THR A 487 2.88 -1.07 -12.97
N PRO A 488 1.80 -1.82 -13.23
CA PRO A 488 1.64 -3.28 -13.24
C PRO A 488 1.96 -3.95 -14.60
N ASP A 489 2.02 -3.17 -15.68
CA ASP A 489 1.96 -3.67 -17.06
C ASP A 489 3.31 -4.24 -17.46
N SER A 490 3.35 -5.57 -17.62
CA SER A 490 4.58 -6.35 -17.70
C SER A 490 4.48 -7.51 -18.69
N TYR A 491 5.60 -7.83 -19.34
CA TYR A 491 5.76 -9.11 -20.04
C TYR A 491 6.27 -10.17 -19.08
N VAL A 492 5.59 -11.32 -19.06
CA VAL A 492 5.93 -12.48 -18.24
C VAL A 492 5.96 -13.74 -19.10
N ARG A 493 6.42 -14.85 -18.52
CA ARG A 493 6.22 -16.18 -19.11
C ARG A 493 5.33 -17.04 -18.23
N VAL A 494 4.37 -17.70 -18.83
CA VAL A 494 3.39 -18.56 -18.15
C VAL A 494 3.59 -20.00 -18.60
N SER A 495 3.68 -20.91 -17.63
CA SER A 495 3.59 -22.36 -17.84
C SER A 495 2.30 -22.87 -17.19
N VAL A 496 1.54 -23.65 -17.95
CA VAL A 496 0.27 -24.25 -17.51
C VAL A 496 0.43 -25.78 -17.49
N ASN A 497 0.13 -26.40 -16.36
CA ASN A 497 0.33 -27.85 -16.12
C ASN A 497 1.74 -28.35 -16.48
N ASP A 498 2.76 -27.54 -16.17
CA ASP A 498 4.18 -27.79 -16.46
C ASP A 498 4.51 -27.96 -17.97
N SER A 499 3.63 -27.46 -18.85
CA SER A 499 3.87 -27.30 -20.28
C SER A 499 4.99 -26.27 -20.56
N PRO A 500 5.60 -26.26 -21.76
CA PRO A 500 6.56 -25.23 -22.16
C PRO A 500 6.04 -23.81 -21.88
N GLN A 501 6.94 -22.95 -21.38
CA GLN A 501 6.62 -21.55 -21.11
C GLN A 501 6.19 -20.83 -22.39
N GLN A 502 5.08 -20.11 -22.33
CA GLN A 502 4.62 -19.18 -23.36
C GLN A 502 4.76 -17.74 -22.84
N TYR A 503 5.06 -16.79 -23.72
CA TYR A 503 5.01 -15.36 -23.36
C TYR A 503 3.56 -14.94 -23.08
N ALA A 504 3.38 -14.00 -22.16
CA ALA A 504 2.13 -13.27 -21.96
C ALA A 504 2.41 -11.79 -21.70
N TYR A 505 1.58 -10.91 -22.27
CA TYR A 505 1.45 -9.53 -21.78
C TYR A 505 0.43 -9.55 -20.64
N ALA A 506 0.83 -8.99 -19.51
CA ALA A 506 0.21 -9.22 -18.22
C ALA A 506 0.06 -7.92 -17.44
N ILE A 507 -0.91 -7.93 -16.53
CA ILE A 507 -1.15 -6.86 -15.58
C ILE A 507 -1.10 -7.44 -14.17
N ILE A 508 -0.12 -7.02 -13.38
CA ILE A 508 0.08 -7.49 -12.00
C ILE A 508 -0.88 -6.72 -11.08
N ASP A 509 -2.08 -7.27 -10.90
CA ASP A 509 -3.27 -6.56 -10.45
C ASP A 509 -3.81 -7.07 -9.09
N SER A 510 -3.75 -6.22 -8.06
CA SER A 510 -4.29 -6.46 -6.72
C SER A 510 -5.81 -6.32 -6.61
N GLY A 511 -6.46 -5.59 -7.52
CA GLY A 511 -7.92 -5.44 -7.62
C GLY A 511 -8.60 -6.49 -8.51
N GLY A 512 -7.83 -7.20 -9.33
CA GLY A 512 -8.25 -8.15 -10.37
C GLY A 512 -8.95 -9.44 -9.91
N VAL A 513 -9.44 -9.50 -8.67
CA VAL A 513 -10.22 -10.61 -8.10
C VAL A 513 -9.52 -11.98 -8.22
N TYR A 514 -9.88 -12.80 -9.21
CA TYR A 514 -9.27 -14.10 -9.52
C TYR A 514 -8.59 -14.15 -10.90
N GLY A 515 -8.58 -13.02 -11.63
CA GLY A 515 -7.79 -12.80 -12.84
C GLY A 515 -8.42 -13.33 -14.13
N THR A 516 -7.71 -13.05 -15.23
CA THR A 516 -8.05 -13.45 -16.59
C THR A 516 -6.87 -14.15 -17.24
N ILE A 517 -7.11 -15.11 -18.12
CA ILE A 517 -6.05 -15.81 -18.83
C ILE A 517 -6.40 -16.08 -20.30
N PRO A 518 -5.61 -15.57 -21.27
CA PRO A 518 -5.84 -15.79 -22.70
C PRO A 518 -5.89 -17.26 -23.11
N ALA A 519 -6.76 -17.56 -24.08
CA ALA A 519 -7.10 -18.92 -24.50
C ALA A 519 -5.88 -19.74 -24.95
N TYR A 520 -4.91 -19.15 -25.63
CA TYR A 520 -3.67 -19.82 -26.07
C TYR A 520 -2.84 -20.40 -24.92
N LEU A 521 -2.96 -19.86 -23.69
CA LEU A 521 -2.30 -20.39 -22.50
C LEU A 521 -3.02 -21.61 -21.91
N VAL A 522 -4.34 -21.71 -22.11
CA VAL A 522 -5.23 -22.72 -21.50
C VAL A 522 -5.90 -23.63 -22.53
N GLY A 523 -5.18 -23.95 -23.60
CA GLY A 523 -5.59 -24.97 -24.58
C GLY A 523 -6.76 -24.57 -25.50
N GLY A 524 -7.00 -23.27 -25.68
CA GLY A 524 -8.05 -22.74 -26.55
C GLY A 524 -9.39 -22.48 -25.86
N GLN A 525 -9.49 -22.65 -24.54
CA GLN A 525 -10.68 -22.20 -23.79
C GLN A 525 -10.70 -20.66 -23.76
N SER A 526 -11.74 -20.04 -24.34
CA SER A 526 -11.85 -18.57 -24.47
C SER A 526 -12.98 -17.94 -23.64
N SER A 527 -13.60 -18.70 -22.73
CA SER A 527 -14.62 -18.22 -21.80
C SER A 527 -14.75 -19.12 -20.58
N GLY A 528 -15.33 -18.58 -19.49
CA GLY A 528 -15.59 -19.33 -18.25
C GLY A 528 -14.35 -19.61 -17.41
N LEU A 529 -14.52 -20.16 -16.21
CA LEU A 529 -13.41 -20.45 -15.30
C LEU A 529 -12.48 -21.53 -15.85
N VAL A 530 -11.17 -21.37 -15.63
CA VAL A 530 -10.18 -22.44 -15.88
C VAL A 530 -10.49 -23.66 -14.98
N PRO A 531 -10.38 -24.90 -15.51
CA PRO A 531 -10.66 -26.11 -14.75
C PRO A 531 -9.81 -26.23 -13.49
N SER A 532 -10.44 -26.61 -12.38
CA SER A 532 -9.75 -26.82 -11.10
C SER A 532 -8.69 -27.92 -11.18
N GLY A 533 -7.60 -27.77 -10.43
CA GLY A 533 -6.44 -28.65 -10.55
C GLY A 533 -5.45 -28.22 -11.63
N THR A 534 -5.77 -27.19 -12.42
CA THR A 534 -4.81 -26.57 -13.35
C THR A 534 -3.74 -25.81 -12.58
N LYS A 535 -2.48 -26.22 -12.73
CA LYS A 535 -1.31 -25.53 -12.19
C LYS A 535 -0.92 -24.40 -13.13
N ILE A 536 -0.74 -23.19 -12.62
CA ILE A 536 -0.27 -22.02 -13.37
C ILE A 536 0.97 -21.48 -12.66
N SER A 537 2.09 -21.41 -13.39
CA SER A 537 3.38 -20.92 -12.90
C SER A 537 3.83 -19.72 -13.75
N VAL A 538 4.10 -18.59 -13.11
CA VAL A 538 4.46 -17.34 -13.78
C VAL A 538 5.91 -16.99 -13.49
N TYR A 539 6.65 -16.62 -14.53
CA TYR A 539 8.09 -16.36 -14.53
C TYR A 539 8.39 -14.97 -15.10
N THR A 540 9.60 -14.48 -14.84
CA THR A 540 10.21 -13.35 -15.57
C THR A 540 10.15 -13.54 -17.09
N SER A 541 10.22 -12.45 -17.86
CA SER A 541 10.14 -12.47 -19.32
C SER A 541 11.23 -13.32 -19.99
N ASP A 542 12.41 -13.45 -19.39
CA ASP A 542 13.47 -14.37 -19.83
C ASP A 542 13.14 -15.86 -19.58
N GLY A 543 12.20 -16.15 -18.69
CA GLY A 543 11.78 -17.49 -18.25
C GLY A 543 12.57 -18.08 -17.10
N GLN A 544 13.59 -17.39 -16.60
CA GLN A 544 14.60 -17.97 -15.72
C GLN A 544 14.18 -17.99 -14.24
N THR A 545 13.40 -17.00 -13.78
CA THR A 545 13.03 -16.84 -12.37
C THR A 545 11.53 -16.97 -12.18
N LEU A 546 11.11 -17.90 -11.32
CA LEU A 546 9.71 -18.03 -10.92
C LEU A 546 9.29 -16.82 -10.08
N LEU A 547 8.25 -16.10 -10.53
CA LEU A 547 7.61 -15.03 -9.76
C LEU A 547 6.69 -15.64 -8.70
N TRP A 548 5.71 -16.43 -9.12
CA TRP A 548 4.72 -17.10 -8.28
C TRP A 548 4.11 -18.33 -8.99
N SER A 549 3.45 -19.23 -8.25
CA SER A 549 2.78 -20.41 -8.81
C SER A 549 1.59 -20.84 -7.95
N TRP A 550 0.51 -21.32 -8.56
CA TRP A 550 -0.66 -21.84 -7.85
C TRP A 550 -1.37 -22.97 -8.61
N THR A 551 -2.32 -23.59 -7.94
CA THR A 551 -3.26 -24.53 -8.54
C THR A 551 -4.69 -24.02 -8.34
N THR A 552 -5.42 -23.88 -9.44
CA THR A 552 -6.81 -23.38 -9.50
C THR A 552 -7.77 -24.24 -8.67
N SER A 553 -8.76 -23.61 -8.00
CA SER A 553 -9.67 -24.32 -7.08
C SER A 553 -11.10 -23.75 -7.06
N GLY A 554 -12.00 -24.39 -7.80
CA GLY A 554 -13.41 -24.02 -7.89
C GLY A 554 -13.58 -22.59 -8.42
N GLN A 555 -14.25 -21.74 -7.63
CA GLN A 555 -14.43 -20.32 -7.94
C GLN A 555 -13.13 -19.51 -7.78
N LYS A 556 -12.10 -20.04 -7.11
CA LYS A 556 -10.75 -19.43 -7.04
C LYS A 556 -9.92 -19.88 -8.24
N SER A 557 -10.33 -19.44 -9.42
CA SER A 557 -9.74 -19.76 -10.72
C SER A 557 -9.87 -18.54 -11.63
N PRO A 558 -8.91 -18.28 -12.53
CA PRO A 558 -9.03 -17.18 -13.48
C PRO A 558 -10.12 -17.49 -14.50
N THR A 559 -10.74 -16.44 -15.04
CA THR A 559 -11.62 -16.58 -16.20
C THR A 559 -10.77 -16.67 -17.46
N ALA A 560 -10.97 -17.73 -18.24
CA ALA A 560 -10.36 -17.85 -19.55
C ALA A 560 -10.99 -16.84 -20.51
N VAL A 561 -10.18 -16.12 -21.29
CA VAL A 561 -10.61 -15.01 -22.15
C VAL A 561 -10.10 -15.17 -23.59
N PRO A 562 -10.70 -14.50 -24.58
CA PRO A 562 -10.21 -14.49 -25.96
C PRO A 562 -8.74 -14.05 -26.11
N ASP A 563 -8.08 -14.57 -27.15
CA ASP A 563 -6.73 -14.16 -27.49
C ASP A 563 -6.71 -12.69 -27.94
N GLY A 564 -5.88 -11.87 -27.29
CA GLY A 564 -5.84 -10.41 -27.46
C GLY A 564 -6.23 -9.63 -26.20
N GLU A 565 -6.86 -10.27 -25.22
CA GLU A 565 -7.03 -9.72 -23.87
C GLU A 565 -5.76 -9.98 -23.00
N LEU A 566 -5.64 -9.27 -21.87
CA LEU A 566 -4.47 -9.35 -20.99
C LEU A 566 -4.52 -10.57 -20.06
N PHE A 567 -3.33 -11.07 -19.67
CA PHE A 567 -3.19 -11.96 -18.52
C PHE A 567 -3.22 -11.16 -17.21
N ASN A 568 -4.39 -11.00 -16.61
CA ASN A 568 -4.53 -10.38 -15.30
C ASN A 568 -4.11 -11.39 -14.22
N THR A 569 -3.07 -11.07 -13.44
CA THR A 569 -2.49 -12.03 -12.48
C THR A 569 -3.41 -12.37 -11.32
N SER A 570 -4.47 -11.60 -11.11
CA SER A 570 -5.29 -11.55 -9.88
C SER A 570 -4.51 -11.10 -8.64
N VAL A 571 -5.25 -11.03 -7.52
CA VAL A 571 -4.72 -10.84 -6.17
C VAL A 571 -3.74 -11.95 -5.74
N THR A 572 -3.74 -13.12 -6.39
CA THR A 572 -3.02 -14.32 -5.95
C THR A 572 -1.53 -14.11 -5.61
N PRO A 573 -0.70 -13.46 -6.46
CA PRO A 573 0.68 -13.11 -6.08
C PRO A 573 0.79 -12.32 -4.75
N PHE A 574 -0.09 -11.35 -4.50
CA PHE A 574 -0.14 -10.56 -3.26
C PHE A 574 -0.64 -11.35 -2.03
N GLN A 575 -1.30 -12.50 -2.25
CA GLN A 575 -1.67 -13.46 -1.20
C GLN A 575 -0.55 -14.48 -0.91
N GLN A 576 0.43 -14.65 -1.81
CA GLN A 576 1.57 -15.55 -1.61
C GLN A 576 2.75 -14.90 -0.87
N GLY A 577 2.90 -13.57 -0.97
CA GLY A 577 3.95 -12.86 -0.26
C GLY A 577 3.87 -11.34 -0.42
N PRO A 578 4.75 -10.60 0.29
CA PRO A 578 4.88 -9.16 0.12
C PRO A 578 5.45 -8.79 -1.26
N ILE A 579 4.83 -7.78 -1.88
CA ILE A 579 5.22 -7.22 -3.19
C ILE A 579 5.37 -5.71 -3.03
N TYR A 580 6.43 -5.14 -3.58
CA TYR A 580 6.67 -3.69 -3.59
C TYR A 580 6.46 -3.11 -4.98
N LEU A 581 5.70 -2.03 -5.08
CA LEU A 581 5.59 -1.21 -6.29
C LEU A 581 6.59 -0.08 -6.21
N ASN A 582 7.52 -0.06 -7.15
CA ASN A 582 8.65 0.86 -7.19
C ASN A 582 8.39 2.01 -8.16
N TYR A 583 8.37 3.25 -7.64
CA TYR A 583 8.26 4.47 -8.45
C TYR A 583 9.62 5.14 -8.69
N ALA A 584 10.71 4.61 -8.12
CA ALA A 584 12.08 5.09 -8.30
C ALA A 584 12.88 4.31 -9.38
N ALA A 585 12.19 3.54 -10.24
CA ALA A 585 12.83 2.83 -11.34
C ALA A 585 13.45 3.81 -12.37
N PRO A 586 14.71 3.63 -12.82
CA PRO A 586 15.39 4.59 -13.70
C PRO A 586 14.73 4.80 -15.08
N ASP A 587 13.94 3.84 -15.54
CA ASP A 587 13.16 3.91 -16.79
C ASP A 587 11.95 4.86 -16.70
N ARG A 588 11.52 5.22 -15.48
CA ARG A 588 10.28 5.94 -15.15
C ARG A 588 8.99 5.22 -15.56
N ILE A 589 8.99 3.92 -15.82
CA ILE A 589 7.75 3.10 -15.91
C ILE A 589 7.50 2.26 -14.66
N GLY A 590 8.45 2.30 -13.70
CA GLY A 590 8.34 1.62 -12.42
C GLY A 590 8.78 0.15 -12.48
N SER A 591 8.81 -0.51 -11.33
CA SER A 591 9.04 -1.96 -11.26
C SER A 591 8.15 -2.63 -10.22
N THR A 592 7.87 -3.90 -10.44
CA THR A 592 7.12 -4.75 -9.51
C THR A 592 8.09 -5.73 -8.85
N ASP A 593 8.43 -5.47 -7.59
CA ASP A 593 9.49 -6.16 -6.86
C ASP A 593 8.89 -7.23 -5.93
N PHE A 594 9.19 -8.50 -6.20
CA PHE A 594 8.83 -9.61 -5.34
C PHE A 594 9.93 -9.78 -4.27
N ALA A 595 9.55 -9.78 -2.99
CA ALA A 595 10.51 -9.79 -1.89
C ALA A 595 11.00 -11.21 -1.49
N ILE A 596 11.99 -11.24 -0.60
CA ILE A 596 12.31 -12.38 0.29
C ILE A 596 11.72 -12.07 1.67
N TRP A 597 10.93 -13.00 2.22
CA TRP A 597 10.19 -12.87 3.48
C TRP A 597 9.82 -14.26 4.05
#